data_AF-A0A258K236-F1
#
_entry.id   AF-A0A258K236-F1
#
_cell.length_a   1.000
_cell.length_b   1.000
_cell.length_c   1.000
_cell.angle_alpha   90.00
_cell.angle_beta   90.00
_cell.angle_gamma   90.00
#
_symmetry.space_group_name_H-M   'P 1'
#
loop_
_entity.id
_entity.type
_entity.pdbx_description
1 polymer ?
#
loop_
_entity_poly.entity_id
_entity_poly.type
_entity_poly.pdbx_seq_one_letter_code
_entity_poly.pdbx_strand_id
1 'polypeptide(L)'
;MKVFLVPLAMAAALAVSGCSTDLDGFGPKTSAVDANRVLNAPTGAVESAPMPSPVQSAATGATATSASAAVTPSSTASAVPLAPPPVNPGATAYAVSGSQDQLAGPWTFSWDNGSRTCPVTLSTSRGASGLSAQADISCPSEIFMTKAWDTLGSEIVLQNHVGKVTARLAPAGPNRFVGVIADNNQPVVLTR
;
A
#
# COMPACT_ATOMS: atom_id res chain seq x y z
N MET A 1 -70.94 -8.56 19.32
CA MET A 1 -69.65 -9.26 19.22
C MET A 1 -68.56 -8.33 19.76
N LYS A 2 -67.83 -8.79 20.79
CA LYS A 2 -66.55 -8.31 21.35
C LYS A 2 -66.38 -6.81 21.65
N VAL A 3 -66.65 -6.47 22.91
CA VAL A 3 -66.12 -5.29 23.61
C VAL A 3 -65.24 -5.80 24.74
N PHE A 4 -63.95 -5.44 24.76
CA PHE A 4 -63.15 -5.37 25.98
C PHE A 4 -62.13 -4.23 25.86
N LEU A 5 -62.30 -3.26 26.76
CA LEU A 5 -61.41 -2.13 27.03
C LEU A 5 -60.27 -2.56 27.97
N VAL A 6 -59.02 -2.24 27.58
CA VAL A 6 -57.96 -1.47 28.32
C VAL A 6 -57.53 -2.00 29.73
N PRO A 7 -56.36 -1.59 30.28
CA PRO A 7 -54.98 -2.04 30.05
C PRO A 7 -54.35 -2.70 31.31
N LEU A 8 -53.22 -3.40 31.20
CA LEU A 8 -52.37 -3.68 32.37
C LEU A 8 -50.98 -3.11 32.12
N ALA A 9 -50.75 -1.94 32.69
CA ALA A 9 -49.43 -1.39 32.91
C ALA A 9 -48.74 -2.23 34.00
N MET A 10 -47.57 -2.79 33.69
CA MET A 10 -46.62 -3.16 34.74
C MET A 10 -45.20 -2.91 34.22
N ALA A 11 -44.62 -1.85 34.77
CA ALA A 11 -43.24 -1.46 34.58
C ALA A 11 -42.31 -2.48 35.27
N ALA A 12 -41.26 -2.90 34.57
CA ALA A 12 -40.06 -3.45 35.17
C ALA A 12 -38.86 -3.00 34.34
N ALA A 13 -38.28 -1.87 34.75
CA ALA A 13 -36.97 -1.43 34.33
C ALA A 13 -35.92 -2.36 34.96
N LEU A 14 -35.14 -3.06 34.13
CA LEU A 14 -33.90 -3.72 34.56
C LEU A 14 -32.77 -3.10 33.75
N ALA A 15 -32.10 -2.13 34.40
CA ALA A 15 -30.82 -1.61 33.98
C ALA A 15 -29.71 -2.38 34.72
N VAL A 16 -28.97 -3.22 33.99
CA VAL A 16 -27.72 -3.90 34.36
C VAL A 16 -27.07 -4.26 33.01
N SER A 17 -25.83 -3.95 32.61
CA SER A 17 -24.60 -3.50 33.26
C SER A 17 -23.68 -2.94 32.18
N GLY A 18 -23.07 -1.78 32.40
CA GLY A 18 -21.93 -1.30 31.62
C GLY A 18 -20.64 -1.91 32.13
N CYS A 19 -19.82 -2.46 31.22
CA CYS A 19 -18.42 -2.77 31.48
C CYS A 19 -17.58 -1.55 31.07
N SER A 20 -17.46 -0.57 31.96
CA SER A 20 -16.40 0.44 31.89
C SER A 20 -15.16 -0.16 32.56
N THR A 21 -14.16 -0.54 31.77
CA THR A 21 -12.82 -0.81 32.29
C THR A 21 -12.06 0.51 32.40
N ASP A 22 -12.21 1.19 33.53
CA ASP A 22 -11.23 2.16 34.02
C ASP A 22 -10.15 1.38 34.79
N LEU A 23 -8.96 1.29 34.20
CA LEU A 23 -7.74 0.93 34.91
C LEU A 23 -7.13 2.22 35.47
N ASP A 24 -7.74 2.71 36.56
CA ASP A 24 -7.16 3.73 37.42
C ASP A 24 -6.12 3.03 38.31
N GLY A 25 -4.85 3.16 37.91
CA GLY A 25 -3.73 2.54 38.58
C GLY A 25 -2.46 3.34 38.35
N PHE A 26 -1.93 3.89 39.46
CA PHE A 26 -0.63 4.56 39.62
C PHE A 26 -0.58 6.08 39.39
N GLY A 27 -1.12 6.83 40.36
CA GLY A 27 -0.41 7.78 41.23
C GLY A 27 0.47 8.89 40.61
N PRO A 28 0.40 10.14 41.13
CA PRO A 28 1.20 11.25 40.63
C PRO A 28 2.66 11.13 41.08
N LYS A 29 3.58 10.91 40.13
CA LYS A 29 5.00 11.20 40.32
C LYS A 29 5.38 12.44 39.51
N THR A 30 5.42 13.58 40.20
CA THR A 30 6.26 14.71 39.81
C THR A 30 7.72 14.39 40.15
N SER A 31 8.58 14.27 39.14
CA SER A 31 10.05 14.41 39.20
C SER A 31 10.49 14.59 37.75
N ALA A 32 10.82 15.80 37.33
CA ALA A 32 12.17 16.37 37.38
C ALA A 32 13.12 15.68 36.37
N VAL A 33 13.35 16.40 35.26
CA VAL A 33 14.59 16.51 34.47
C VAL A 33 15.57 15.34 34.59
N ASP A 34 15.72 14.58 33.49
CA ASP A 34 17.04 14.11 33.09
C ASP A 34 17.20 14.23 31.58
N ALA A 35 18.10 15.14 31.21
CA ALA A 35 18.51 15.40 29.85
C ALA A 35 19.45 14.28 29.41
N ASN A 36 18.91 13.16 28.90
CA ASN A 36 19.74 12.16 28.25
C ASN A 36 20.16 12.68 26.87
N ARG A 37 21.29 13.40 26.86
CA ARG A 37 22.08 13.73 25.67
C ARG A 37 22.31 12.45 24.88
N VAL A 38 21.60 12.31 23.75
CA VAL A 38 22.03 11.40 22.70
C VAL A 38 23.34 11.96 22.14
N LEU A 39 24.43 11.30 22.49
CA LEU A 39 25.76 11.52 21.92
C LEU A 39 25.73 11.20 20.42
N ASN A 40 26.35 12.09 19.65
CA ASN A 40 26.43 12.11 18.19
C ASN A 40 26.79 10.75 17.56
N ALA A 41 26.12 10.40 16.46
CA ALA A 41 26.61 9.42 15.50
C ALA A 41 27.55 10.11 14.48
N PRO A 42 28.71 9.54 14.13
CA PRO A 42 29.65 10.14 13.18
C PRO A 42 29.07 10.12 11.77
N THR A 43 28.92 11.30 11.17
CA THR A 43 28.69 11.46 9.73
C THR A 43 30.01 11.22 9.00
N GLY A 44 30.14 10.07 8.34
CA GLY A 44 31.26 9.82 7.42
C GLY A 44 31.25 10.85 6.29
N ALA A 45 32.41 11.48 6.06
CA ALA A 45 32.59 12.45 4.99
C ALA A 45 32.45 11.76 3.62
N VAL A 46 31.60 12.31 2.75
CA VAL A 46 31.49 11.89 1.35
C VAL A 46 32.60 12.61 0.58
N GLU A 47 33.66 11.89 0.25
CA GLU A 47 34.75 12.38 -0.58
C GLU A 47 34.27 12.53 -2.03
N SER A 48 34.30 13.76 -2.54
CA SER A 48 33.94 14.08 -3.93
C SER A 48 35.19 13.98 -4.80
N ALA A 49 35.38 12.86 -5.49
CA ALA A 49 36.39 12.76 -6.55
C ALA A 49 35.83 13.35 -7.87
N PRO A 50 36.53 14.28 -8.54
CA PRO A 50 36.10 14.83 -9.82
C PRO A 50 36.31 13.83 -10.97
N MET A 51 35.32 13.75 -11.87
CA MET A 51 35.42 12.98 -13.12
C MET A 51 36.36 13.67 -14.13
N PRO A 52 37.16 12.90 -14.89
CA PRO A 52 37.96 13.42 -16.00
C PRO A 52 37.08 13.76 -17.23
N SER A 53 37.42 14.86 -17.90
CA SER A 53 36.74 15.38 -19.08
C SER A 53 36.83 14.46 -20.30
N PRO A 54 35.77 14.31 -21.12
CA PRO A 54 35.87 13.65 -22.42
C PRO A 54 36.66 14.51 -23.40
N VAL A 55 37.70 13.91 -23.99
CA VAL A 55 38.47 14.46 -25.11
C VAL A 55 37.58 14.61 -26.36
N GLN A 56 37.66 15.77 -27.01
CA GLN A 56 37.07 16.04 -28.31
C GLN A 56 37.75 15.19 -29.40
N SER A 57 36.93 14.54 -30.23
CA SER A 57 37.36 14.06 -31.55
C SER A 57 36.41 14.62 -32.61
N ALA A 58 37.03 15.22 -33.63
CA ALA A 58 36.45 16.09 -34.62
C ALA A 58 35.37 15.43 -35.48
N ALA A 59 34.29 16.17 -35.72
CA ALA A 59 33.33 15.88 -36.78
C ALA A 59 33.93 16.33 -38.12
N THR A 60 34.40 15.37 -38.92
CA THR A 60 34.72 15.59 -40.33
C THR A 60 33.46 15.32 -41.15
N GLY A 61 33.01 16.32 -41.93
CA GLY A 61 31.74 16.33 -42.63
C GLY A 61 31.55 15.20 -43.65
N ALA A 62 30.29 14.78 -43.81
CA ALA A 62 29.86 13.87 -44.86
C ALA A 62 29.63 14.64 -46.17
N THR A 63 30.34 14.27 -47.24
CA THR A 63 30.01 14.67 -48.63
C THR A 63 29.52 13.47 -49.43
N ALA A 64 28.46 13.69 -50.21
CA ALA A 64 27.65 12.70 -50.92
C ALA A 64 28.31 12.14 -52.20
N THR A 65 29.57 11.67 -52.15
CA THR A 65 30.29 11.26 -53.37
C THR A 65 31.07 9.94 -53.26
N SER A 66 30.85 9.14 -52.22
CA SER A 66 31.50 7.81 -52.08
C SER A 66 30.51 6.66 -51.88
N ALA A 67 29.37 6.70 -52.57
CA ALA A 67 28.33 5.67 -52.54
C ALA A 67 28.63 4.44 -53.44
N SER A 68 29.91 4.17 -53.77
CA SER A 68 30.28 3.12 -54.73
C SER A 68 31.32 2.11 -54.23
N ALA A 69 31.69 2.15 -52.94
CA ALA A 69 32.78 1.32 -52.41
C ALA A 69 32.42 0.49 -51.16
N ALA A 70 31.14 0.27 -50.88
CA ALA A 70 30.71 -0.66 -49.83
C ALA A 70 30.63 -2.09 -50.38
N VAL A 71 31.78 -2.63 -50.80
CA VAL A 71 31.97 -4.07 -50.95
C VAL A 71 32.05 -4.64 -49.54
N THR A 72 31.06 -5.44 -49.15
CA THR A 72 30.97 -6.14 -47.86
C THR A 72 32.13 -7.12 -47.69
N PRO A 73 33.02 -6.95 -46.70
CA PRO A 73 33.80 -8.06 -46.18
C PRO A 73 32.92 -8.79 -45.16
N SER A 74 32.59 -10.06 -45.44
CA SER A 74 32.00 -10.97 -44.46
C SER A 74 33.02 -11.23 -43.35
N SER A 75 33.03 -10.36 -42.33
CA SER A 75 33.77 -10.58 -41.09
C SER A 75 32.98 -11.55 -40.23
N THR A 76 33.60 -12.69 -39.93
CA THR A 76 33.17 -13.63 -38.91
C THR A 76 33.00 -12.92 -37.57
N ALA A 77 31.77 -12.88 -37.06
CA ALA A 77 31.46 -12.33 -35.76
C ALA A 77 32.23 -13.10 -34.67
N SER A 78 33.22 -12.44 -34.06
CA SER A 78 33.79 -12.91 -32.81
C SER A 78 32.69 -12.90 -31.75
N ALA A 79 32.48 -14.04 -31.09
CA ALA A 79 31.53 -14.18 -30.00
C ALA A 79 31.94 -13.25 -28.84
N VAL A 80 31.32 -12.08 -28.77
CA VAL A 80 31.37 -11.23 -27.58
C VAL A 80 30.58 -11.97 -26.49
N PRO A 81 31.19 -12.31 -25.33
CA PRO A 81 30.43 -12.85 -24.22
C PRO A 81 29.40 -11.80 -23.81
N LEU A 82 28.10 -12.12 -23.92
CA LEU A 82 27.04 -11.32 -23.31
C LEU A 82 27.18 -11.46 -21.80
N ALA A 83 27.97 -10.58 -21.18
CA ALA A 83 27.92 -10.42 -19.74
C ALA A 83 26.51 -9.93 -19.37
N PRO A 84 25.77 -10.63 -18.49
CA PRO A 84 24.49 -10.15 -18.02
C PRO A 84 24.67 -8.76 -17.40
N PRO A 85 23.71 -7.83 -17.59
CA PRO A 85 23.81 -6.50 -17.02
C PRO A 85 23.98 -6.60 -15.50
N PRO A 86 24.77 -5.70 -14.88
CA PRO A 86 24.96 -5.70 -13.45
C PRO A 86 23.59 -5.62 -12.76
N VAL A 87 23.31 -6.61 -11.92
CA VAL A 87 22.14 -6.61 -11.04
C VAL A 87 22.22 -5.34 -10.18
N ASN A 88 21.31 -4.40 -10.43
CA ASN A 88 21.22 -3.17 -9.65
C ASN A 88 20.83 -3.53 -8.20
N PRO A 89 21.71 -3.33 -7.20
CA PRO A 89 21.42 -3.71 -5.81
C PRO A 89 20.31 -2.86 -5.17
N GLY A 90 19.78 -1.86 -5.87
CA GLY A 90 18.68 -1.00 -5.42
C GLY A 90 17.27 -1.48 -5.78
N ALA A 91 17.13 -2.54 -6.57
CA ALA A 91 15.82 -3.18 -6.77
C ALA A 91 15.59 -4.15 -5.63
N THR A 92 15.17 -3.64 -4.46
CA THR A 92 14.54 -4.49 -3.45
C THR A 92 13.35 -5.15 -4.15
N ALA A 93 13.48 -6.44 -4.47
CA ALA A 93 12.33 -7.24 -4.83
C ALA A 93 11.29 -7.00 -3.73
N TYR A 94 10.10 -6.52 -4.09
CA TYR A 94 8.98 -6.46 -3.16
C TYR A 94 8.70 -7.92 -2.80
N ALA A 95 9.33 -8.39 -1.72
CA ALA A 95 9.16 -9.72 -1.20
C ALA A 95 7.81 -9.73 -0.51
N VAL A 96 6.85 -10.41 -1.13
CA VAL A 96 5.53 -10.63 -0.57
C VAL A 96 5.69 -11.43 0.72
N SER A 97 5.19 -10.90 1.82
CA SER A 97 5.16 -11.61 3.10
C SER A 97 4.12 -12.73 3.08
N GLY A 98 4.32 -13.77 3.89
CA GLY A 98 3.33 -14.84 4.04
C GLY A 98 1.94 -14.32 4.45
N SER A 99 1.88 -13.25 5.25
CA SER A 99 0.63 -12.57 5.59
C SER A 99 -0.04 -11.92 4.38
N GLN A 100 0.72 -11.26 3.50
CA GLN A 100 0.17 -10.69 2.26
C GLN A 100 -0.35 -11.80 1.32
N ASP A 101 0.33 -12.94 1.26
CA ASP A 101 -0.14 -14.08 0.45
C ASP A 101 -1.50 -14.62 0.94
N GLN A 102 -1.68 -14.75 2.26
CA GLN A 102 -2.96 -15.16 2.86
C GLN A 102 -4.11 -14.17 2.62
N LEU A 103 -3.80 -12.87 2.49
CA LEU A 103 -4.80 -11.83 2.23
C LEU A 103 -5.16 -11.70 0.76
N ALA A 104 -4.33 -12.22 -0.15
CA ALA A 104 -4.63 -12.17 -1.57
C ALA A 104 -5.82 -13.07 -1.95
N GLY A 105 -6.56 -12.63 -2.97
CA GLY A 105 -7.75 -13.28 -3.48
C GLY A 105 -8.94 -12.34 -3.62
N PRO A 106 -10.12 -12.91 -3.93
CA PRO A 106 -11.37 -12.16 -4.01
C PRO A 106 -11.89 -11.79 -2.61
N TRP A 107 -12.45 -10.60 -2.53
CA TRP A 107 -13.08 -10.01 -1.37
C TRP A 107 -14.40 -9.35 -1.78
N THR A 108 -15.32 -9.24 -0.83
CA THR A 108 -16.53 -8.44 -0.94
C THR A 108 -16.35 -7.19 -0.12
N PHE A 109 -16.37 -6.03 -0.78
CA PHE A 109 -16.39 -4.73 -0.13
C PHE A 109 -17.85 -4.32 0.08
N SER A 110 -18.19 -3.86 1.27
CA SER A 110 -19.55 -3.49 1.65
C SER A 110 -19.57 -2.15 2.36
N TRP A 111 -20.61 -1.37 2.09
CA TRP A 111 -20.83 -0.05 2.66
C TRP A 111 -22.33 0.17 2.91
N ASP A 112 -22.68 1.33 3.47
CA ASP A 112 -24.07 1.64 3.88
C ASP A 112 -24.65 0.55 4.79
N ASN A 113 -23.86 0.16 5.80
CA ASN A 113 -24.17 -0.92 6.76
C ASN A 113 -24.45 -2.27 6.09
N GLY A 114 -23.78 -2.55 4.96
CA GLY A 114 -23.93 -3.81 4.23
C GLY A 114 -25.05 -3.80 3.19
N SER A 115 -25.78 -2.69 3.02
CA SER A 115 -26.86 -2.59 2.03
C SER A 115 -26.35 -2.57 0.59
N ARG A 116 -25.08 -2.21 0.39
CA ARG A 116 -24.42 -2.18 -0.90
C ARG A 116 -23.10 -2.92 -0.85
N THR A 117 -22.80 -3.64 -1.93
CA THR A 117 -21.58 -4.44 -2.04
C THR A 117 -20.97 -4.34 -3.43
N CYS A 118 -19.67 -4.56 -3.52
CA CYS A 118 -18.94 -4.69 -4.77
C CYS A 118 -17.75 -5.65 -4.59
N PRO A 119 -17.34 -6.38 -5.64
CA PRO A 119 -16.17 -7.24 -5.57
C PRO A 119 -14.87 -6.44 -5.63
N VAL A 120 -13.88 -6.87 -4.84
CA VAL A 120 -12.51 -6.36 -4.83
C VAL A 120 -11.56 -7.54 -4.86
N THR A 121 -10.53 -7.50 -5.69
CA THR A 121 -9.49 -8.54 -5.75
C THR A 121 -8.17 -7.96 -5.28
N LEU A 122 -7.57 -8.60 -4.28
CA LEU A 122 -6.21 -8.30 -3.83
C LEU A 122 -5.25 -9.32 -4.46
N SER A 123 -4.16 -8.84 -5.05
CA SER A 123 -3.16 -9.66 -5.72
C SER A 123 -1.77 -9.35 -5.17
N THR A 124 -0.93 -10.36 -5.05
CA THR A 124 0.48 -10.23 -4.67
C THR A 124 1.39 -9.77 -5.82
N SER A 125 0.82 -9.53 -7.01
CA SER A 125 1.55 -8.92 -8.13
C SER A 125 1.89 -7.46 -7.82
N ARG A 126 2.99 -6.97 -8.40
CA ARG A 126 3.44 -5.59 -8.21
C ARG A 126 2.46 -4.60 -8.83
N GLY A 127 1.90 -3.71 -8.02
CA GLY A 127 1.09 -2.57 -8.44
C GLY A 127 1.90 -1.26 -8.53
N ALA A 128 1.22 -0.14 -8.75
CA ALA A 128 1.86 1.18 -8.92
C ALA A 128 2.50 1.71 -7.61
N SER A 129 1.83 1.53 -6.47
CA SER A 129 2.28 2.01 -5.16
C SER A 129 2.32 0.92 -4.07
N GLY A 130 2.36 -0.36 -4.47
CA GLY A 130 2.30 -1.49 -3.54
C GLY A 130 2.00 -2.81 -4.27
N LEU A 131 1.23 -3.68 -3.63
CA LEU A 131 0.67 -4.87 -4.26
C LEU A 131 -0.58 -4.50 -5.07
N SER A 132 -0.92 -5.24 -6.12
CA SER A 132 -2.01 -4.89 -7.04
C SER A 132 -3.38 -5.15 -6.42
N ALA A 133 -4.27 -4.17 -6.51
CA ALA A 133 -5.68 -4.32 -6.14
C ALA A 133 -6.58 -3.94 -7.32
N GLN A 134 -7.70 -4.63 -7.48
CA GLN A 134 -8.72 -4.32 -8.47
C GLN A 134 -10.08 -4.24 -7.80
N ALA A 135 -10.66 -3.05 -7.79
CA ALA A 135 -12.06 -2.84 -7.43
C ALA A 135 -12.93 -2.83 -8.68
N ASP A 136 -14.12 -3.42 -8.59
CA ASP A 136 -15.09 -3.40 -9.68
C ASP A 136 -15.73 -2.01 -9.88
N ILE A 137 -16.27 -1.77 -11.07
CA ILE A 137 -16.93 -0.51 -11.42
C ILE A 137 -18.20 -0.23 -10.59
N SER A 138 -18.80 -1.26 -9.98
CA SER A 138 -19.93 -1.11 -9.04
C SER A 138 -19.54 -0.51 -7.70
N CYS A 139 -18.24 -0.43 -7.38
CA CYS A 139 -17.76 0.20 -6.16
C CYS A 139 -17.97 1.72 -6.17
N PRO A 140 -18.05 2.38 -5.00
CA PRO A 140 -18.08 3.84 -4.93
C PRO A 140 -16.82 4.45 -5.57
N SER A 141 -16.91 5.70 -6.06
CA SER A 141 -15.87 6.38 -6.85
C SER A 141 -14.47 6.26 -6.25
N GLU A 142 -14.35 6.48 -4.94
CA GLU A 142 -13.07 6.45 -4.23
C GLU A 142 -12.46 5.03 -4.19
N ILE A 143 -13.30 4.01 -4.11
CA ILE A 143 -12.86 2.60 -4.04
C ILE A 143 -12.58 2.06 -5.43
N PHE A 144 -13.39 2.41 -6.44
CA PHE A 144 -13.14 2.04 -7.83
C PHE A 144 -11.76 2.49 -8.33
N MET A 145 -11.27 3.64 -7.84
CA MET A 145 -9.94 4.16 -8.16
C MET A 145 -8.79 3.42 -7.48
N THR A 146 -9.08 2.46 -6.59
CA THR A 146 -8.08 1.62 -5.91
C THR A 146 -7.35 0.75 -6.92
N LYS A 147 -6.03 0.88 -6.96
CA LYS A 147 -5.13 0.10 -7.85
C LYS A 147 -3.99 -0.58 -7.10
N ALA A 148 -3.78 -0.22 -5.85
CA ALA A 148 -2.81 -0.86 -5.01
C ALA A 148 -3.36 -1.12 -3.61
N TRP A 149 -2.74 -2.08 -2.93
CA TRP A 149 -2.95 -2.33 -1.52
C TRP A 149 -1.61 -2.65 -0.86
N ASP A 150 -1.57 -2.46 0.45
CA ASP A 150 -0.44 -2.86 1.29
C ASP A 150 -0.93 -3.22 2.68
N THR A 151 -0.05 -3.80 3.49
CA THR A 151 -0.31 -4.13 4.89
C THR A 151 0.48 -3.21 5.80
N LEU A 152 -0.20 -2.48 6.68
CA LEU A 152 0.43 -1.68 7.73
C LEU A 152 0.22 -2.39 9.06
N GLY A 153 1.22 -3.17 9.49
CA GLY A 153 1.07 -4.10 10.60
C GLY A 153 0.02 -5.16 10.26
N SER A 154 -1.13 -5.14 10.96
CA SER A 154 -2.27 -6.02 10.69
C SER A 154 -3.38 -5.37 9.86
N GLU A 155 -3.27 -4.09 9.53
CA GLU A 155 -4.27 -3.36 8.75
C GLU A 155 -4.05 -3.54 7.24
N ILE A 156 -5.13 -3.59 6.47
CA ILE A 156 -5.10 -3.47 5.02
C ILE A 156 -5.27 -2.00 4.66
N VAL A 157 -4.34 -1.47 3.87
CA VAL A 157 -4.39 -0.11 3.34
C VAL A 157 -4.63 -0.18 1.85
N LEU A 158 -5.78 0.30 1.39
CA LEU A 158 -6.10 0.43 -0.03
C LEU A 158 -5.62 1.78 -0.54
N GLN A 159 -5.10 1.81 -1.76
CA GLN A 159 -4.49 2.98 -2.38
C GLN A 159 -4.89 3.13 -3.85
N ASN A 160 -5.00 4.36 -4.31
CA ASN A 160 -5.24 4.65 -5.73
C ASN A 160 -3.95 4.57 -6.57
N HIS A 161 -4.06 4.84 -7.87
CA HIS A 161 -2.94 4.78 -8.81
C HIS A 161 -1.78 5.76 -8.53
N VAL A 162 -1.99 6.79 -7.69
CA VAL A 162 -0.94 7.74 -7.26
C VAL A 162 -0.43 7.45 -5.84
N GLY A 163 -0.86 6.36 -5.20
CA GLY A 163 -0.46 6.00 -3.83
C GLY A 163 -1.20 6.73 -2.72
N LYS A 164 -2.26 7.49 -3.04
CA LYS A 164 -3.13 8.08 -2.02
C LYS A 164 -3.99 6.97 -1.41
N VAL A 165 -4.06 6.93 -0.08
CA VAL A 165 -4.91 5.99 0.66
C VAL A 165 -6.39 6.25 0.38
N THR A 166 -7.11 5.23 -0.09
CA THR A 166 -8.56 5.27 -0.36
C THR A 166 -9.36 4.70 0.81
N ALA A 167 -8.84 3.67 1.48
CA ALA A 167 -9.43 3.11 2.70
C ALA A 167 -8.37 2.49 3.60
N ARG A 168 -8.65 2.48 4.91
CA ARG A 168 -7.88 1.77 5.93
C ARG A 168 -8.80 0.79 6.64
N LEU A 169 -8.39 -0.46 6.72
CA LEU A 169 -9.21 -1.56 7.18
C LEU A 169 -8.46 -2.35 8.26
N ALA A 170 -8.99 -2.37 9.47
CA ALA A 170 -8.46 -3.11 10.60
C ALA A 170 -9.15 -4.49 10.73
N PRO A 171 -8.45 -5.52 11.22
CA PRO A 171 -9.03 -6.84 11.41
C PRO A 171 -10.14 -6.79 12.48
N ALA A 172 -11.30 -7.40 12.18
CA ALA A 172 -12.46 -7.48 13.06
C ALA A 172 -13.00 -8.90 13.24
N GLY A 173 -12.23 -9.89 12.78
CA GLY A 173 -12.56 -11.31 12.84
C GLY A 173 -11.86 -12.08 11.72
N PRO A 174 -12.04 -13.41 11.69
CA PRO A 174 -11.56 -14.23 10.56
C PRO A 174 -12.16 -13.71 9.25
N ASN A 175 -11.31 -13.49 8.25
CA ASN A 175 -11.70 -13.03 6.91
C ASN A 175 -12.60 -11.77 6.92
N ARG A 176 -12.46 -10.91 7.93
CA ARG A 176 -13.27 -9.71 8.08
C ARG A 176 -12.44 -8.54 8.55
N PHE A 177 -12.45 -7.48 7.76
CA PHE A 177 -11.82 -6.21 8.07
C PHE A 177 -12.86 -5.09 8.07
N VAL A 178 -12.78 -4.19 9.03
CA VAL A 178 -13.67 -3.03 9.16
C VAL A 178 -12.84 -1.76 9.12
N GLY A 179 -13.42 -0.69 8.59
CA GLY A 179 -12.73 0.58 8.60
C GLY A 179 -13.55 1.67 7.95
N VAL A 180 -12.85 2.65 7.39
CA VAL A 180 -13.47 3.81 6.77
C VAL A 180 -12.81 4.16 5.44
N ILE A 181 -13.60 4.74 4.54
CA ILE A 181 -13.08 5.41 3.35
C ILE A 181 -12.40 6.71 3.79
N ALA A 182 -11.17 6.92 3.34
CA ALA A 182 -10.33 8.02 3.80
C ALA A 182 -10.90 9.41 3.46
N ASP A 183 -11.64 9.51 2.35
CA ASP A 183 -12.12 10.80 1.83
C ASP A 183 -13.41 11.31 2.48
N ASN A 184 -14.30 10.41 2.92
CA ASN A 184 -15.62 10.78 3.42
C ASN A 184 -15.97 10.16 4.80
N ASN A 185 -15.03 9.44 5.42
CA ASN A 185 -15.21 8.70 6.68
C ASN A 185 -16.40 7.73 6.69
N GLN A 186 -16.84 7.27 5.52
CA GLN A 186 -17.94 6.30 5.42
C GLN A 186 -17.48 4.94 5.97
N PRO A 187 -18.26 4.32 6.88
CA PRO A 187 -17.92 3.02 7.44
C PRO A 187 -18.06 1.92 6.38
N VAL A 188 -17.06 1.05 6.31
CA VAL A 188 -16.97 -0.01 5.31
C VAL A 188 -16.44 -1.30 5.92
N VAL A 189 -16.78 -2.41 5.27
CA VAL A 189 -16.35 -3.75 5.68
C VAL A 189 -15.87 -4.52 4.46
N LEU A 190 -14.72 -5.16 4.56
CA LEU A 190 -14.15 -6.08 3.59
C LEU A 190 -14.25 -7.50 4.14
N THR A 191 -14.94 -8.39 3.44
CA THR A 191 -15.18 -9.78 3.89
C THR A 191 -14.88 -10.80 2.80
N ARG A 192 -14.45 -12.00 3.20
CA ARG A 192 -14.20 -13.14 2.31
C ARG A 192 -14.85 -14.41 2.84
#